data_AF-A0A7J3U842-F1
#
_entry.id   AF-A0A7J3U842-F1
#
_cell.length_a   1.000
_cell.length_b   1.000
_cell.length_c   1.000
_cell.angle_alpha   90.00
_cell.angle_beta   90.00
_cell.angle_gamma   90.00
#
_symmetry.space_group_name_H-M   'P 1'
#
loop_
_entity.id
_entity.type
_entity.pdbx_description
1 polymer ?
#
loop_
_entity_poly.entity_id
_entity_poly.type
_entity_poly.pdbx_seq_one_letter_code
_entity_poly.pdbx_strand_id
1 'polypeptide(L)'
;MYRKLIKKTVAVCILLTFIFNGVSVLDTTASLQQTSMHYSFNSSSNTTGSTGQNQAMYSVMQFIPKTPSWLKPDEKDEDNKNYGLPPEFNWRTYGGRDWTTPAKNQGGCGSCWAFAAVGALESVINIANFDAELDMDLSEQYILSCIPKAGSCMGGNSYLAFYYLISSSNDGNNVNGIIPEDCLPYKANDDIPCSDKCPDWREKLVRLSKTGYWNLDGDSEKDREFLKSKLIDYGPLVVYMAATNDFMNWGNKYHTPNSYYPDPGYEPSINHAVLLVGYKDDPSIPNGGYWMCKNSWGTNFGYNGFFNIEYGALHIDDYAAYVKVPSTSFNPIAGGSGPYQGLVNEPIQFYGYAIRGTP
;
A
#
# COMPACT_ATOMS: atom_id res chain seq x y z
N MET A 1 48.74 -11.84 -36.09
CA MET A 1 49.27 -13.02 -36.84
C MET A 1 49.12 -14.22 -35.91
N TYR A 2 48.66 -15.43 -36.25
CA TYR A 2 48.26 -16.13 -37.50
C TYR A 2 46.72 -16.41 -37.47
N ARG A 3 45.91 -16.72 -38.52
CA ARG A 3 45.92 -17.70 -39.64
C ARG A 3 45.95 -19.20 -39.21
N LYS A 4 45.18 -20.15 -39.78
CA LYS A 4 43.89 -20.21 -40.52
C LYS A 4 43.47 -21.72 -40.64
N LEU A 5 42.32 -22.02 -41.26
CA LEU A 5 41.65 -23.33 -41.56
C LEU A 5 40.72 -23.85 -40.42
N ILE A 6 39.46 -24.28 -40.61
CA ILE A 6 38.55 -24.65 -41.75
C ILE A 6 38.52 -26.14 -42.18
N LYS A 7 37.41 -26.82 -41.85
CA LYS A 7 36.57 -27.81 -42.62
C LYS A 7 35.42 -28.25 -41.66
N LYS A 8 34.10 -28.21 -41.89
CA LYS A 8 33.12 -28.39 -43.02
C LYS A 8 32.76 -29.84 -43.41
N THR A 9 31.50 -30.01 -43.89
CA THR A 9 30.73 -31.25 -44.24
C THR A 9 29.94 -31.84 -43.05
N VAL A 10 28.59 -32.00 -42.98
CA VAL A 10 27.38 -31.98 -43.88
C VAL A 10 27.01 -33.34 -44.52
N ALA A 11 25.76 -33.86 -44.54
CA ALA A 11 24.45 -33.39 -44.02
C ALA A 11 23.93 -34.25 -42.83
N VAL A 12 22.79 -34.98 -42.77
CA VAL A 12 21.72 -35.43 -43.72
C VAL A 12 20.38 -35.58 -42.95
N CYS A 13 19.22 -35.37 -43.61
CA CYS A 13 17.86 -35.66 -43.07
C CYS A 13 17.24 -36.92 -43.70
N ILE A 14 16.37 -37.64 -42.98
CA ILE A 14 15.44 -38.63 -43.55
C ILE A 14 14.04 -38.37 -43.01
N LEU A 15 13.06 -38.33 -43.93
CA LEU A 15 11.63 -38.24 -43.65
C LEU A 15 11.01 -39.63 -43.82
N LEU A 16 10.08 -40.04 -42.96
CA LEU A 16 9.25 -41.24 -43.18
C LEU A 16 7.87 -41.07 -42.56
N THR A 17 6.84 -41.30 -43.37
CA THR A 17 5.42 -41.34 -43.00
C THR A 17 4.84 -42.69 -43.37
N PHE A 18 3.94 -43.26 -42.56
CA PHE A 18 2.55 -43.54 -42.97
C PHE A 18 1.71 -44.33 -41.92
N ILE A 19 0.43 -43.94 -41.84
CA ILE A 19 -0.79 -44.75 -41.57
C ILE A 19 -1.00 -45.39 -40.18
N PHE A 20 -2.02 -44.86 -39.53
CA PHE A 20 -2.99 -45.46 -38.57
C PHE A 20 -2.93 -46.97 -38.27
N ASN A 21 -3.05 -47.27 -36.98
CA ASN A 21 -4.22 -48.00 -36.46
C ASN A 21 -4.70 -47.32 -35.16
N GLY A 22 -6.01 -47.31 -34.91
CA GLY A 22 -6.61 -46.45 -33.87
C GLY A 22 -6.95 -47.17 -32.57
N VAL A 23 -6.89 -46.41 -31.46
CA VAL A 23 -7.62 -46.68 -30.22
C VAL A 23 -8.24 -45.36 -29.77
N SER A 24 -9.51 -45.39 -29.37
CA SER A 24 -10.24 -44.21 -28.91
C SER A 24 -9.76 -43.76 -27.53
N VAL A 25 -9.39 -42.49 -27.39
CA VAL A 25 -9.30 -41.79 -26.10
C VAL A 25 -10.40 -40.73 -26.09
N LEU A 26 -11.14 -40.63 -24.99
CA LEU A 26 -12.26 -39.70 -24.85
C LEU A 26 -11.75 -38.27 -24.71
N ASP A 27 -12.34 -37.38 -25.50
CA ASP A 27 -12.09 -35.95 -25.42
C ASP A 27 -12.81 -35.38 -24.19
N THR A 28 -12.07 -34.80 -23.25
CA THR A 28 -12.62 -34.08 -22.08
C THR A 28 -12.08 -32.66 -22.02
N THR A 29 -12.25 -31.92 -23.13
CA THR A 29 -12.13 -30.46 -23.16
C THR A 29 -13.20 -29.82 -22.27
N ALA A 30 -12.94 -29.74 -20.97
CA ALA A 30 -13.75 -29.01 -20.01
C ALA A 30 -13.63 -27.50 -20.31
N SER A 31 -14.56 -26.99 -21.12
CA SER A 31 -14.69 -25.55 -21.34
C SER A 31 -15.12 -24.89 -20.03
N LEU A 32 -14.25 -24.02 -19.50
CA LEU A 32 -14.61 -23.11 -18.41
C LEU A 32 -15.60 -22.07 -18.96
N GLN A 33 -16.90 -22.41 -18.92
CA GLN A 33 -17.96 -21.43 -19.16
C GLN A 33 -17.86 -20.34 -18.08
N GLN A 34 -17.36 -19.18 -18.47
CA GLN A 34 -17.39 -17.97 -17.68
C GLN A 34 -18.86 -17.56 -17.51
N THR A 35 -19.47 -17.94 -16.38
CA THR A 35 -20.84 -17.59 -16.02
C THR A 35 -20.94 -16.12 -15.64
N SER A 36 -21.05 -15.26 -16.67
CA SER A 36 -21.29 -13.83 -16.56
C SER A 36 -22.66 -13.55 -15.94
N MET A 37 -22.75 -13.60 -14.61
CA MET A 37 -23.91 -13.10 -13.86
C MET A 37 -23.97 -11.57 -13.97
N HIS A 38 -24.63 -11.08 -15.03
CA HIS A 38 -25.01 -9.68 -15.15
C HIS A 38 -26.03 -9.32 -14.06
N TYR A 39 -25.53 -8.90 -12.90
CA TYR A 39 -26.32 -8.19 -11.92
C TYR A 39 -26.54 -6.75 -12.38
N SER A 40 -27.67 -6.51 -13.04
CA SER A 40 -28.13 -5.18 -13.40
C SER A 40 -28.35 -4.35 -12.14
N PHE A 41 -27.51 -3.33 -11.90
CA PHE A 41 -27.73 -2.36 -10.83
C PHE A 41 -29.01 -1.56 -11.10
N ASN A 42 -30.07 -1.87 -10.34
CA ASN A 42 -31.31 -1.10 -10.38
C ASN A 42 -31.19 0.10 -9.43
N SER A 43 -30.77 1.25 -9.96
CA SER A 43 -30.57 2.50 -9.21
C SER A 43 -31.91 3.17 -8.85
N SER A 44 -32.69 2.53 -7.98
CA SER A 44 -34.07 2.91 -7.65
C SER A 44 -34.26 3.41 -6.20
N SER A 45 -33.63 4.55 -5.87
CA SER A 45 -33.91 5.33 -4.66
C SER A 45 -34.09 6.82 -4.98
N ASN A 46 -34.87 7.09 -6.04
CA ASN A 46 -35.15 8.45 -6.53
C ASN A 46 -36.19 9.17 -5.63
N THR A 47 -35.78 9.60 -4.44
CA THR A 47 -36.61 10.44 -3.54
C THR A 47 -36.36 11.91 -3.83
N THR A 48 -37.28 12.54 -4.56
CA THR A 48 -37.22 13.97 -4.93
C THR A 48 -37.41 14.86 -3.70
N GLY A 49 -36.31 15.36 -3.14
CA GLY A 49 -36.30 16.28 -1.99
C GLY A 49 -35.09 17.22 -2.04
N SER A 50 -35.24 18.39 -2.63
CA SER A 50 -34.13 19.33 -2.85
C SER A 50 -33.81 20.18 -1.61
N THR A 51 -32.72 19.88 -0.90
CA THR A 51 -31.75 20.87 -0.35
C THR A 51 -30.62 20.16 0.42
N GLY A 52 -29.36 20.50 0.11
CA GLY A 52 -28.23 20.31 1.04
C GLY A 52 -27.16 19.28 0.65
N GLN A 53 -26.09 19.76 0.00
CA GLN A 53 -24.75 19.17 -0.10
C GLN A 53 -24.57 17.82 -0.81
N ASN A 54 -23.46 17.68 -1.54
CA ASN A 54 -23.00 16.39 -2.03
C ASN A 54 -22.49 15.56 -0.84
N GLN A 55 -23.14 14.44 -0.53
CA GLN A 55 -22.41 13.35 0.12
C GLN A 55 -21.36 12.87 -0.88
N ALA A 56 -20.08 13.11 -0.56
CA ALA A 56 -18.99 12.46 -1.28
C ALA A 56 -19.16 10.94 -1.11
N MET A 57 -19.30 10.21 -2.22
CA MET A 57 -19.59 8.78 -2.18
C MET A 57 -18.34 8.00 -1.78
N TYR A 58 -18.08 7.93 -0.48
CA TYR A 58 -17.00 7.14 0.11
C TYR A 58 -17.24 5.66 -0.20
N SER A 59 -16.36 5.10 -1.01
CA SER A 59 -16.41 3.67 -1.36
C SER A 59 -15.60 2.85 -0.37
N VAL A 60 -16.15 1.72 0.04
CA VAL A 60 -15.53 0.73 0.93
C VAL A 60 -15.42 -0.60 0.21
N MET A 61 -14.58 -1.50 0.72
CA MET A 61 -14.44 -2.84 0.17
C MET A 61 -15.70 -3.66 0.45
N GLN A 62 -16.19 -4.39 -0.56
CA GLN A 62 -17.30 -5.34 -0.39
C GLN A 62 -16.81 -6.68 0.18
N PHE A 63 -15.52 -7.00 -0.01
CA PHE A 63 -14.83 -8.10 0.64
C PHE A 63 -13.32 -7.82 0.75
N ILE A 64 -12.65 -8.45 1.71
CA ILE A 64 -11.19 -8.46 1.81
C ILE A 64 -10.70 -9.85 1.37
N PRO A 65 -9.85 -9.98 0.33
CA PRO A 65 -9.23 -11.24 -0.05
C PRO A 65 -8.41 -11.80 1.11
N LYS A 66 -8.75 -13.02 1.55
CA LYS A 66 -7.95 -13.73 2.55
C LYS A 66 -6.56 -14.02 2.00
N THR A 67 -5.54 -13.70 2.79
CA THR A 67 -4.15 -14.04 2.49
C THR A 67 -4.02 -15.56 2.26
N PRO A 68 -3.40 -16.03 1.15
CA PRO A 68 -3.27 -17.46 0.87
C PRO A 68 -2.51 -18.20 1.98
N SER A 69 -2.93 -19.42 2.31
CA SER A 69 -2.49 -20.14 3.51
C SER A 69 -1.00 -20.52 3.56
N TRP A 70 -0.27 -20.40 2.45
CA TRP A 70 1.19 -20.56 2.36
C TRP A 70 1.97 -19.28 2.69
N LEU A 71 1.34 -18.11 2.59
CA LEU A 71 1.85 -16.89 3.19
C LEU A 71 1.39 -16.87 4.65
N LYS A 72 2.32 -16.61 5.57
CA LYS A 72 2.08 -16.53 7.01
C LYS A 72 2.22 -15.08 7.47
N PRO A 73 1.55 -14.68 8.55
CA PRO A 73 1.95 -13.45 9.24
C PRO A 73 3.40 -13.60 9.72
N ASP A 74 4.13 -12.49 9.76
CA ASP A 74 5.38 -12.39 10.50
C ASP A 74 5.09 -12.63 12.00
N GLU A 75 6.03 -13.24 12.73
CA GLU A 75 5.87 -13.48 14.16
C GLU A 75 5.93 -12.14 14.94
N LYS A 76 5.20 -12.06 16.07
CA LYS A 76 5.35 -10.96 17.03
C LYS A 76 6.64 -11.19 17.82
N ASP A 77 7.40 -10.14 18.09
CA ASP A 77 8.57 -10.21 18.98
C ASP A 77 8.06 -10.40 20.44
N GLU A 78 7.97 -11.64 20.93
CA GLU A 78 7.43 -11.96 22.27
C GLU A 78 8.28 -11.41 23.44
N ASP A 79 9.50 -10.92 23.17
CA ASP A 79 10.35 -10.25 24.14
C ASP A 79 9.59 -9.10 24.83
N ASN A 80 9.44 -9.20 26.15
CA ASN A 80 8.79 -8.20 27.01
C ASN A 80 9.66 -6.94 27.19
N LYS A 81 10.03 -6.31 26.06
CA LYS A 81 10.76 -5.04 26.00
C LYS A 81 9.83 -3.93 26.49
N ASN A 82 10.24 -3.26 27.55
CA ASN A 82 9.83 -1.88 27.74
C ASN A 82 10.47 -1.09 26.59
N TYR A 83 9.70 -0.81 25.55
CA TYR A 83 10.17 -0.15 24.33
C TYR A 83 10.60 1.31 24.57
N GLY A 84 10.27 1.90 25.73
CA GLY A 84 10.68 3.26 26.10
C GLY A 84 10.10 4.33 25.18
N LEU A 85 8.94 4.07 24.59
CA LEU A 85 8.34 4.88 23.54
C LEU A 85 7.90 6.26 24.07
N PRO A 86 7.91 7.31 23.23
CA PRO A 86 7.28 8.58 23.59
C PRO A 86 5.76 8.40 23.71
N PRO A 87 5.07 9.13 24.59
CA PRO A 87 3.60 9.06 24.73
C PRO A 87 2.85 9.68 23.55
N GLU A 88 3.54 10.37 22.64
CA GLU A 88 2.98 10.83 21.36
C GLU A 88 4.04 10.72 20.29
N PHE A 89 3.67 10.19 19.13
CA PHE A 89 4.51 10.12 17.95
C PHE A 89 3.67 10.34 16.70
N ASN A 90 4.20 11.09 15.73
CA ASN A 90 3.47 11.41 14.51
C ASN A 90 4.44 11.68 13.36
N TRP A 91 4.42 10.83 12.32
CA TRP A 91 5.21 11.03 11.10
C TRP A 91 4.88 12.35 10.38
N ARG A 92 3.77 13.01 10.71
CA ARG A 92 3.39 14.31 10.14
C ARG A 92 4.04 15.53 10.79
N THR A 93 4.68 15.35 11.94
CA THR A 93 5.35 16.44 12.69
C THR A 93 6.75 16.06 13.17
N TYR A 94 7.21 14.83 12.89
CA TYR A 94 8.49 14.32 13.33
C TYR A 94 9.67 15.18 12.82
N GLY A 95 10.47 15.70 13.73
CA GLY A 95 11.56 16.64 13.39
C GLY A 95 11.09 17.96 12.77
N GLY A 96 9.82 18.34 12.96
CA GLY A 96 9.23 19.56 12.41
C GLY A 96 8.85 19.49 10.92
N ARG A 97 8.79 18.29 10.34
CA ARG A 97 8.43 18.03 8.93
C ARG A 97 7.31 16.98 8.83
N ASP A 98 6.52 17.03 7.76
CA ASP A 98 5.52 16.00 7.43
C ASP A 98 6.16 14.98 6.48
N TRP A 99 6.35 13.76 6.96
CA TRP A 99 6.97 12.66 6.22
C TRP A 99 5.96 11.85 5.39
N THR A 100 4.72 12.34 5.29
CA THR A 100 3.62 11.69 4.58
C THR A 100 3.15 12.53 3.40
N THR A 101 2.69 11.89 2.34
CA THR A 101 2.13 12.56 1.16
C THR A 101 0.69 13.05 1.41
N PRO A 102 0.18 14.02 0.61
CA PRO A 102 -1.21 14.48 0.71
C PRO A 102 -2.27 13.38 0.59
N ALA A 103 -3.46 13.63 1.15
CA ALA A 103 -4.57 12.68 1.10
C ALA A 103 -5.29 12.68 -0.26
N LYS A 104 -5.03 11.63 -1.06
CA LYS A 104 -5.68 11.33 -2.35
C LYS A 104 -7.14 10.87 -2.16
N ASN A 105 -7.86 10.66 -3.26
CA ASN A 105 -9.28 10.26 -3.25
C ASN A 105 -9.55 9.05 -4.17
N GLN A 106 -9.95 7.91 -3.59
CA GLN A 106 -10.30 6.68 -4.29
C GLN A 106 -11.60 6.76 -5.12
N GLY A 107 -12.46 7.74 -4.84
CA GLY A 107 -13.76 7.89 -5.50
C GLY A 107 -14.70 6.70 -5.25
N GLY A 108 -15.46 6.30 -6.27
CA GLY A 108 -16.44 5.21 -6.20
C GLY A 108 -15.86 3.79 -6.15
N CYS A 109 -14.55 3.63 -6.31
CA CYS A 109 -13.85 2.35 -6.34
C CYS A 109 -13.41 1.93 -4.92
N GLY A 110 -13.66 0.68 -4.51
CA GLY A 110 -13.26 0.10 -3.22
C GLY A 110 -11.76 -0.24 -3.13
N SER A 111 -10.91 0.68 -3.57
CA SER A 111 -9.46 0.55 -3.73
C SER A 111 -8.63 1.11 -2.57
N CYS A 112 -9.23 1.40 -1.42
CA CYS A 112 -8.54 1.91 -0.23
C CYS A 112 -7.31 1.07 0.18
N TRP A 113 -7.33 -0.24 -0.06
CA TRP A 113 -6.20 -1.15 0.10
C TRP A 113 -4.98 -0.76 -0.77
N ALA A 114 -5.21 -0.32 -2.01
CA ALA A 114 -4.16 0.18 -2.90
C ALA A 114 -3.65 1.56 -2.46
N PHE A 115 -4.54 2.49 -2.07
CA PHE A 115 -4.16 3.81 -1.56
C PHE A 115 -3.38 3.74 -0.23
N ALA A 116 -3.76 2.84 0.68
CA ALA A 116 -3.03 2.64 1.92
C ALA A 116 -1.65 2.02 1.64
N ALA A 117 -1.57 1.01 0.74
CA ALA A 117 -0.30 0.42 0.32
C ALA A 117 0.63 1.46 -0.33
N VAL A 118 0.11 2.25 -1.27
CA VAL A 118 0.86 3.33 -1.92
C VAL A 118 1.30 4.38 -0.91
N GLY A 119 0.40 4.92 -0.09
CA GLY A 119 0.74 5.93 0.91
C GLY A 119 1.79 5.48 1.93
N ALA A 120 1.81 4.19 2.31
CA ALA A 120 2.89 3.62 3.11
C ALA A 120 4.22 3.67 2.38
N LEU A 121 4.25 3.19 1.13
CA LEU A 121 5.44 3.15 0.30
C LEU A 121 6.00 4.56 0.02
N GLU A 122 5.15 5.51 -0.36
CA GLU A 122 5.50 6.92 -0.54
C GLU A 122 6.16 7.49 0.72
N SER A 123 5.53 7.33 1.89
CA SER A 123 6.05 7.84 3.16
C SER A 123 7.37 7.15 3.57
N VAL A 124 7.48 5.84 3.38
CA VAL A 124 8.71 5.06 3.65
C VAL A 124 9.86 5.47 2.72
N ILE A 125 9.57 5.88 1.47
CA ILE A 125 10.56 6.44 0.55
C ILE A 125 11.07 7.79 1.07
N ASN A 126 10.18 8.68 1.50
CA ASN A 126 10.54 10.00 2.03
C ASN A 126 11.42 9.86 3.28
N ILE A 127 11.01 9.01 4.22
CA ILE A 127 11.79 8.66 5.43
C ILE A 127 13.17 8.10 5.06
N ALA A 128 13.24 7.13 4.14
CA ALA A 128 14.50 6.50 3.73
C ALA A 128 15.46 7.47 2.99
N ASN A 129 14.95 8.49 2.31
CA ASN A 129 15.74 9.55 1.68
C ASN A 129 16.21 10.63 2.66
N PHE A 130 15.63 10.69 3.88
CA PHE A 130 15.68 11.85 4.78
C PHE A 130 15.06 13.15 4.18
N ASP A 131 14.29 13.00 3.10
CA ASP A 131 13.65 14.07 2.35
C ASP A 131 12.13 14.03 2.53
N ALA A 132 11.59 15.07 3.16
CA ALA A 132 10.17 15.26 3.41
C ALA A 132 9.51 16.22 2.40
N GLU A 133 10.30 16.85 1.51
CA GLU A 133 9.81 17.69 0.41
C GLU A 133 9.70 16.89 -0.91
N LEU A 134 10.07 15.61 -0.88
CA LEU A 134 9.92 14.66 -1.97
C LEU A 134 8.44 14.34 -2.23
N ASP A 135 7.87 14.99 -3.25
CA ASP A 135 6.48 14.81 -3.71
C ASP A 135 6.33 13.48 -4.48
N MET A 136 6.40 12.38 -3.75
CA MET A 136 6.36 11.01 -4.28
C MET A 136 4.92 10.59 -4.57
N ASP A 137 4.47 10.75 -5.83
CA ASP A 137 3.13 10.37 -6.28
C ASP A 137 3.16 9.06 -7.10
N LEU A 138 2.77 7.95 -6.48
CA LEU A 138 2.81 6.60 -7.09
C LEU A 138 1.41 6.12 -7.51
N SER A 139 1.35 5.36 -8.60
CA SER A 139 0.09 4.96 -9.24
C SER A 139 -0.65 3.84 -8.49
N GLU A 140 -1.75 4.14 -7.81
CA GLU A 140 -2.67 3.09 -7.32
C GLU A 140 -3.31 2.31 -8.47
N GLN A 141 -3.48 2.95 -9.63
CA GLN A 141 -4.03 2.31 -10.83
C GLN A 141 -3.11 1.22 -11.39
N TYR A 142 -1.79 1.35 -11.25
CA TYR A 142 -0.85 0.27 -11.59
C TYR A 142 -1.10 -0.99 -10.74
N ILE A 143 -1.46 -0.82 -9.46
CA ILE A 143 -1.82 -1.96 -8.62
C ILE A 143 -3.14 -2.59 -9.10
N LEU A 144 -4.19 -1.80 -9.32
CA LEU A 144 -5.48 -2.30 -9.85
C LEU A 144 -5.31 -3.01 -11.21
N SER A 145 -4.70 -2.34 -12.17
CA SER A 145 -4.61 -2.78 -13.56
C SER A 145 -3.60 -3.90 -13.80
N CYS A 146 -2.47 -3.91 -13.09
CA CYS A 146 -1.38 -4.86 -13.32
C CYS A 146 -1.25 -5.95 -12.24
N ILE A 147 -1.91 -5.82 -11.07
CA ILE A 147 -1.83 -6.77 -9.95
C ILE A 147 -3.23 -7.32 -9.57
N PRO A 148 -3.95 -8.00 -10.49
CA PRO A 148 -5.33 -8.48 -10.26
C PRO A 148 -5.45 -9.60 -9.21
N LYS A 149 -4.34 -10.02 -8.60
CA LYS A 149 -4.30 -10.96 -7.47
C LYS A 149 -4.28 -10.30 -6.10
N ALA A 150 -4.07 -8.98 -6.03
CA ALA A 150 -4.13 -8.22 -4.78
C ALA A 150 -5.55 -7.70 -4.48
N GLY A 151 -6.35 -7.40 -5.50
CA GLY A 151 -7.73 -6.94 -5.37
C GLY A 151 -8.28 -6.29 -6.63
N SER A 152 -9.40 -5.58 -6.48
CA SER A 152 -10.06 -4.76 -7.49
C SER A 152 -10.84 -3.60 -6.81
N CYS A 153 -11.61 -2.81 -7.55
CA CYS A 153 -12.62 -1.88 -7.03
C CYS A 153 -13.72 -2.53 -6.17
N MET A 154 -13.82 -3.87 -6.13
CA MET A 154 -14.70 -4.59 -5.20
C MET A 154 -14.06 -4.82 -3.82
N GLY A 155 -12.75 -4.60 -3.69
CA GLY A 155 -11.97 -4.83 -2.47
C GLY A 155 -10.63 -5.54 -2.73
N GLY A 156 -9.75 -5.53 -1.74
CA GLY A 156 -8.39 -6.01 -1.89
C GLY A 156 -7.59 -6.09 -0.60
N ASN A 157 -6.32 -6.44 -0.71
CA ASN A 157 -5.44 -6.69 0.43
C ASN A 157 -4.06 -6.05 0.18
N SER A 158 -3.72 -5.09 1.03
CA SER A 158 -2.53 -4.24 0.94
C SER A 158 -1.23 -5.03 1.08
N TYR A 159 -1.21 -6.11 1.87
CA TYR A 159 -0.06 -7.02 1.94
C TYR A 159 0.11 -7.80 0.63
N LEU A 160 -0.99 -8.26 0.01
CA LEU A 160 -0.91 -8.88 -1.31
C LEU A 160 -0.45 -7.89 -2.38
N ALA A 161 -0.82 -6.61 -2.27
CA ALA A 161 -0.31 -5.56 -3.15
C ALA A 161 1.22 -5.48 -3.09
N PHE A 162 1.81 -5.33 -1.89
CA PHE A 162 3.26 -5.33 -1.72
C PHE A 162 3.92 -6.64 -2.17
N TYR A 163 3.33 -7.78 -1.82
CA TYR A 163 3.87 -9.10 -2.14
C TYR A 163 3.97 -9.31 -3.66
N TYR A 164 2.91 -9.02 -4.41
CA TYR A 164 2.89 -9.19 -5.86
C TYR A 164 3.60 -8.06 -6.62
N LEU A 165 3.76 -6.87 -6.03
CA LEU A 165 4.66 -5.82 -6.54
C LEU A 165 6.15 -6.24 -6.47
N ILE A 166 6.53 -7.10 -5.51
CA ILE A 166 7.89 -7.68 -5.39
C ILE A 166 8.02 -8.98 -6.22
N SER A 167 6.94 -9.75 -6.35
CA SER A 167 6.97 -11.14 -6.84
C SER A 167 7.35 -11.30 -8.32
N SER A 168 8.31 -12.20 -8.58
CA SER A 168 8.65 -12.73 -9.91
C SER A 168 7.86 -14.00 -10.24
N SER A 169 6.57 -14.03 -9.91
CA SER A 169 5.63 -15.10 -10.26
C SER A 169 4.64 -14.63 -11.32
N ASN A 170 3.93 -15.55 -11.98
CA ASN A 170 2.88 -15.22 -12.94
C ASN A 170 1.73 -14.36 -12.35
N ASP A 171 1.63 -14.30 -11.02
CA ASP A 171 0.65 -13.53 -10.26
C ASP A 171 1.15 -12.12 -9.87
N GLY A 172 2.45 -11.84 -10.07
CA GLY A 172 3.08 -10.53 -9.84
C GLY A 172 3.55 -9.84 -11.13
N ASN A 173 4.17 -8.66 -10.99
CA ASN A 173 4.58 -7.84 -12.14
C ASN A 173 5.84 -8.32 -12.88
N ASN A 174 6.60 -9.27 -12.31
CA ASN A 174 7.84 -9.80 -12.86
C ASN A 174 8.96 -8.76 -13.10
N VAL A 175 8.92 -7.61 -12.41
CA VAL A 175 9.96 -6.56 -12.49
C VAL A 175 10.49 -6.09 -11.13
N ASN A 176 9.76 -6.34 -10.04
CA ASN A 176 9.87 -5.65 -8.74
C ASN A 176 9.72 -4.13 -8.87
N GLY A 177 8.61 -3.61 -8.34
CA GLY A 177 8.39 -2.17 -8.17
C GLY A 177 7.05 -1.65 -8.69
N ILE A 178 6.84 -0.37 -8.49
CA ILE A 178 5.66 0.41 -8.89
C ILE A 178 6.12 1.61 -9.75
N ILE A 179 5.18 2.24 -10.44
CA ILE A 179 5.41 3.39 -11.32
C ILE A 179 4.75 4.66 -10.74
N PRO A 180 5.22 5.87 -11.10
CA PRO A 180 4.56 7.12 -10.73
C PRO A 180 3.14 7.22 -11.30
N GLU A 181 2.29 7.99 -10.64
CA GLU A 181 0.92 8.31 -11.07
C GLU A 181 0.89 8.95 -12.47
N ASP A 182 1.90 9.78 -12.82
CA ASP A 182 2.05 10.36 -14.16
C ASP A 182 2.10 9.31 -15.30
N CYS A 183 2.51 8.09 -14.96
CA CYS A 183 2.75 7.03 -15.91
C CYS A 183 1.52 6.15 -16.14
N LEU A 184 0.61 6.01 -15.16
CA LEU A 184 -0.69 5.37 -15.35
C LEU A 184 -1.72 6.04 -14.41
N PRO A 185 -2.32 7.17 -14.82
CA PRO A 185 -3.09 7.97 -13.87
C PRO A 185 -4.41 7.30 -13.45
N TYR A 186 -4.80 7.45 -12.18
CA TYR A 186 -5.97 6.86 -11.53
C TYR A 186 -7.32 7.23 -12.16
N LYS A 187 -8.19 6.23 -12.29
CA LYS A 187 -9.53 6.34 -12.92
C LYS A 187 -10.66 5.76 -12.09
N ALA A 188 -10.39 5.22 -10.90
CA ALA A 188 -11.37 4.51 -10.07
C ALA A 188 -12.11 3.39 -10.83
N ASN A 189 -11.40 2.64 -11.67
CA ASN A 189 -11.97 1.61 -12.52
C ASN A 189 -11.01 0.41 -12.69
N ASP A 190 -11.56 -0.80 -12.67
CA ASP A 190 -10.86 -2.06 -12.91
C ASP A 190 -10.59 -2.29 -14.42
N ASP A 191 -11.40 -1.71 -15.32
CA ASP A 191 -11.31 -1.93 -16.78
C ASP A 191 -10.09 -1.23 -17.43
N ILE A 192 -9.31 -0.43 -16.69
CA ILE A 192 -8.13 0.25 -17.25
C ILE A 192 -7.04 -0.78 -17.55
N PRO A 193 -6.62 -0.96 -18.81
CA PRO A 193 -5.65 -2.01 -19.14
C PRO A 193 -4.26 -1.71 -18.61
N CYS A 194 -3.57 -2.73 -18.09
CA CYS A 194 -2.15 -2.62 -17.73
C CYS A 194 -1.25 -2.20 -18.92
N SER A 195 -1.70 -2.33 -20.17
CA SER A 195 -0.97 -1.84 -21.35
C SER A 195 -0.75 -0.33 -21.35
N ASP A 196 -1.65 0.43 -20.73
CA ASP A 196 -1.83 1.87 -21.01
C ASP A 196 -0.87 2.76 -20.22
N LYS A 197 0.01 2.15 -19.42
CA LYS A 197 1.14 2.81 -18.76
C LYS A 197 2.13 3.42 -19.77
N CYS A 198 2.79 4.50 -19.37
CA CYS A 198 3.72 5.27 -20.19
C CYS A 198 4.83 4.41 -20.84
N PRO A 199 5.34 4.74 -22.04
CA PRO A 199 6.29 3.88 -22.76
C PRO A 199 7.59 3.58 -22.00
N ASP A 200 8.06 4.55 -21.24
CA ASP A 200 9.29 4.60 -20.44
C ASP A 200 9.13 4.01 -19.02
N TRP A 201 7.97 3.44 -18.68
CA TRP A 201 7.60 2.96 -17.34
C TRP A 201 8.65 2.12 -16.60
N ARG A 202 9.50 1.37 -17.31
CA ARG A 202 10.57 0.54 -16.71
C ARG A 202 11.72 1.37 -16.12
N GLU A 203 11.97 2.54 -16.66
CA GLU A 203 13.02 3.46 -16.20
C GLU A 203 12.54 4.25 -14.96
N LYS A 204 11.22 4.41 -14.81
CA LYS A 204 10.53 5.00 -13.66
C LYS A 204 10.23 4.03 -12.49
N LEU A 205 10.71 2.78 -12.53
CA LEU A 205 10.35 1.76 -11.52
C LEU A 205 10.95 2.01 -10.13
N VAL A 206 10.08 2.31 -9.16
CA VAL A 206 10.40 2.45 -7.74
C VAL A 206 10.30 1.08 -7.05
N ARG A 207 11.41 0.59 -6.48
CA ARG A 207 11.54 -0.80 -5.99
C ARG A 207 11.28 -0.98 -4.50
N LEU A 208 10.70 -2.13 -4.16
CA LEU A 208 10.47 -2.61 -2.80
C LEU A 208 11.54 -3.68 -2.43
N SER A 209 11.90 -3.81 -1.16
CA SER A 209 12.91 -4.77 -0.66
C SER A 209 12.31 -5.88 0.20
N LYS A 210 11.39 -5.55 1.10
CA LYS A 210 10.66 -6.50 1.96
C LYS A 210 9.22 -6.02 2.16
N THR A 211 8.32 -6.96 2.40
CA THR A 211 7.02 -6.74 3.01
C THR A 211 6.73 -7.87 3.99
N GLY A 212 5.79 -7.63 4.90
CA GLY A 212 5.22 -8.60 5.82
C GLY A 212 3.91 -8.06 6.38
N TYR A 213 3.23 -8.86 7.19
CA TYR A 213 2.04 -8.45 7.91
C TYR A 213 1.94 -9.19 9.24
N TRP A 214 1.23 -8.59 10.19
CA TRP A 214 0.92 -9.18 11.48
C TRP A 214 -0.59 -9.32 11.60
N ASN A 215 -1.01 -10.47 12.13
CA ASN A 215 -2.29 -10.57 12.81
C ASN A 215 -2.02 -10.20 14.27
N LEU A 216 -2.79 -9.23 14.77
CA LEU A 216 -2.82 -8.80 16.15
C LEU A 216 -4.18 -9.21 16.73
N ASP A 217 -4.29 -9.16 18.05
CA ASP A 217 -5.50 -9.58 18.78
C ASP A 217 -6.35 -8.36 19.23
N GLY A 218 -5.91 -7.12 18.96
CA GLY A 218 -6.60 -5.82 19.20
C GLY A 218 -6.76 -5.42 20.68
N ASP A 219 -7.16 -6.39 21.51
CA ASP A 219 -7.57 -6.27 22.92
C ASP A 219 -6.42 -6.04 23.92
N SER A 220 -5.14 -6.01 23.48
CA SER A 220 -4.01 -5.97 24.41
C SER A 220 -3.09 -4.74 24.26
N GLU A 221 -2.76 -4.14 25.40
CA GLU A 221 -1.73 -3.11 25.56
C GLU A 221 -0.39 -3.53 24.90
N LYS A 222 -0.04 -4.82 24.96
CA LYS A 222 1.17 -5.37 24.34
C LYS A 222 1.17 -5.27 22.82
N ASP A 223 0.05 -5.58 22.18
CA ASP A 223 -0.07 -5.48 20.72
C ASP A 223 -0.07 -4.02 20.27
N ARG A 224 -0.63 -3.11 21.07
CA ARG A 224 -0.56 -1.66 20.83
C ARG A 224 0.89 -1.17 20.97
N GLU A 225 1.60 -1.51 22.04
CA GLU A 225 3.03 -1.17 22.20
C GLU A 225 3.91 -1.75 21.08
N PHE A 226 3.64 -3.00 20.66
CA PHE A 226 4.29 -3.60 19.49
C PHE A 226 4.00 -2.79 18.21
N LEU A 227 2.75 -2.43 17.95
CA LEU A 227 2.35 -1.67 16.77
C LEU A 227 2.95 -0.25 16.75
N LYS A 228 2.98 0.44 17.90
CA LYS A 228 3.70 1.73 18.07
C LYS A 228 5.20 1.58 17.78
N SER A 229 5.85 0.53 18.30
CA SER A 229 7.26 0.22 18.04
C SER A 229 7.51 0.00 16.55
N LYS A 230 6.68 -0.80 15.86
CA LYS A 230 6.85 -1.03 14.41
C LYS A 230 6.55 0.20 13.58
N LEU A 231 5.62 1.07 13.99
CA LEU A 231 5.35 2.35 13.32
C LEU A 231 6.57 3.29 13.35
N ILE A 232 7.33 3.28 14.43
CA ILE A 232 8.57 4.07 14.58
C ILE A 232 9.74 3.40 13.82
N ASP A 233 9.93 2.08 13.99
CA ASP A 233 11.06 1.36 13.37
C ASP A 233 10.95 1.22 11.84
N TYR A 234 9.73 1.07 11.30
CA TYR A 234 9.50 0.70 9.90
C TYR A 234 8.85 1.82 9.07
N GLY A 235 8.38 2.90 9.69
CA GLY A 235 7.58 3.95 9.05
C GLY A 235 6.08 3.66 9.06
N PRO A 236 5.25 4.48 8.39
CA PRO A 236 3.80 4.32 8.33
C PRO A 236 3.34 2.91 7.92
N LEU A 237 2.36 2.39 8.65
CA LEU A 237 1.87 1.01 8.53
C LEU A 237 0.47 0.98 7.93
N VAL A 238 0.19 0.03 7.04
CA VAL A 238 -1.17 -0.15 6.53
C VAL A 238 -1.97 -0.93 7.57
N VAL A 239 -3.05 -0.34 8.06
CA VAL A 239 -3.99 -0.99 8.97
C VAL A 239 -5.38 -1.07 8.35
N TYR A 240 -6.21 -1.97 8.87
CA TYR A 240 -7.58 -2.17 8.41
C TYR A 240 -8.57 -1.75 9.48
N MET A 241 -9.77 -1.34 9.06
CA MET A 241 -10.84 -0.99 9.98
C MET A 241 -12.21 -1.25 9.36
N ALA A 242 -13.26 -1.16 10.18
CA ALA A 242 -14.64 -1.18 9.72
C ALA A 242 -15.20 0.25 9.62
N ALA A 243 -15.14 0.84 8.44
CA ALA A 243 -15.79 2.12 8.14
C ALA A 243 -17.31 2.01 8.21
N THR A 244 -17.88 2.50 9.31
CA THR A 244 -19.34 2.62 9.52
C THR A 244 -19.89 3.95 9.00
N ASN A 245 -21.21 4.04 8.81
CA ASN A 245 -21.87 5.30 8.49
C ASN A 245 -21.61 6.38 9.55
N ASP A 246 -21.51 6.01 10.82
CA ASP A 246 -21.25 6.95 11.92
C ASP A 246 -19.81 7.49 11.89
N PHE A 247 -18.83 6.65 11.54
CA PHE A 247 -17.45 7.07 11.25
C PHE A 247 -17.37 8.02 10.04
N MET A 248 -18.09 7.69 8.95
CA MET A 248 -18.18 8.56 7.77
C MET A 248 -18.83 9.91 8.09
N ASN A 249 -19.91 9.91 8.89
CA ASN A 249 -20.60 11.13 9.32
C ASN A 249 -19.75 11.97 10.29
N TRP A 250 -18.99 11.32 11.18
CA TRP A 250 -18.05 11.98 12.09
C TRP A 250 -16.94 12.69 11.29
N GLY A 251 -16.31 12.03 10.32
CA GLY A 251 -15.21 12.64 9.57
C GLY A 251 -15.66 13.73 8.59
N ASN A 252 -16.94 13.76 8.19
CA ASN A 252 -17.56 14.88 7.49
C ASN A 252 -17.88 16.09 8.40
N LYS A 253 -17.64 16.00 9.72
CA LYS A 253 -18.00 17.01 10.72
C LYS A 253 -16.80 17.54 11.52
N TYR A 254 -15.82 16.70 11.83
CA TYR A 254 -14.72 17.04 12.73
C TYR A 254 -13.41 17.24 11.98
N HIS A 255 -13.07 18.50 11.72
CA HIS A 255 -11.91 18.90 10.92
C HIS A 255 -10.72 19.44 11.74
N THR A 256 -10.52 18.95 12.98
CA THR A 256 -9.41 19.41 13.85
C THR A 256 -8.47 18.26 14.22
N PRO A 257 -7.13 18.49 14.28
CA PRO A 257 -6.16 17.46 14.68
C PRO A 257 -6.33 16.89 16.09
N ASN A 258 -7.16 17.52 16.93
CA ASN A 258 -7.40 17.10 18.32
C ASN A 258 -8.73 16.34 18.49
N SER A 259 -9.52 16.18 17.42
CA SER A 259 -10.75 15.39 17.44
C SER A 259 -10.45 13.92 17.14
N TYR A 260 -11.05 12.98 17.88
CA TYR A 260 -10.98 11.55 17.60
C TYR A 260 -12.38 10.95 17.46
N TYR A 261 -12.48 9.86 16.69
CA TYR A 261 -13.64 8.98 16.70
C TYR A 261 -13.54 8.06 17.92
N PRO A 262 -14.50 8.11 18.87
CA PRO A 262 -14.47 7.27 20.05
C PRO A 262 -14.79 5.81 19.72
N ASP A 263 -14.42 4.91 20.62
CA ASP A 263 -14.87 3.52 20.58
C ASP A 263 -16.41 3.45 20.58
N PRO A 264 -17.04 2.85 19.55
CA PRO A 264 -18.49 2.75 19.47
C PRO A 264 -19.06 1.60 20.32
N GLY A 265 -18.22 0.75 20.93
CA GLY A 265 -18.63 -0.37 21.78
C GLY A 265 -19.24 -1.54 21.00
N TYR A 266 -18.92 -1.68 19.71
CA TYR A 266 -19.32 -2.81 18.88
C TYR A 266 -18.32 -3.03 17.74
N GLU A 267 -18.17 -4.30 17.34
CA GLU A 267 -17.24 -4.75 16.29
C GLU A 267 -17.99 -5.14 15.00
N PRO A 268 -18.07 -4.23 14.00
CA PRO A 268 -18.64 -4.52 12.69
C PRO A 268 -17.59 -5.04 11.71
N SER A 269 -18.00 -5.81 10.70
CA SER A 269 -17.08 -6.42 9.73
C SER A 269 -16.14 -5.40 9.05
N ILE A 270 -14.84 -5.65 9.16
CA ILE A 270 -13.76 -4.90 8.50
C ILE A 270 -14.03 -4.76 6.98
N ASN A 271 -14.01 -3.53 6.49
CA ASN A 271 -14.36 -3.18 5.11
C ASN A 271 -13.47 -2.07 4.51
N HIS A 272 -12.51 -1.52 5.25
CA HIS A 272 -11.70 -0.38 4.85
C HIS A 272 -10.23 -0.56 5.22
N ALA A 273 -9.35 0.13 4.52
CA ALA A 273 -7.91 0.11 4.74
C ALA A 273 -7.37 1.55 4.74
N VAL A 274 -6.54 1.85 5.73
CA VAL A 274 -6.01 3.19 6.00
C VAL A 274 -4.53 3.10 6.34
N LEU A 275 -3.84 4.23 6.35
CA LEU A 275 -2.43 4.29 6.70
C LEU A 275 -2.26 4.88 8.10
N LEU A 276 -1.76 4.08 9.03
CA LEU A 276 -1.35 4.51 10.36
C LEU A 276 -0.08 5.36 10.26
N VAL A 277 -0.13 6.60 10.77
CA VAL A 277 0.96 7.59 10.70
C VAL A 277 1.40 8.12 12.06
N GLY A 278 0.63 7.90 13.12
CA GLY A 278 0.97 8.34 14.48
C GLY A 278 0.08 7.73 15.56
N TYR A 279 0.34 8.09 16.81
CA TYR A 279 -0.45 7.73 17.98
C TYR A 279 -0.27 8.78 19.09
N LYS A 280 -1.22 8.82 20.01
CA LYS A 280 -1.16 9.62 21.24
C LYS A 280 -1.77 8.85 22.41
N ASP A 281 -0.98 8.62 23.44
CA ASP A 281 -1.44 8.14 24.73
C ASP A 281 -2.04 9.29 25.55
N ASP A 282 -3.26 9.09 26.00
CA ASP A 282 -4.00 10.04 26.83
C ASP A 282 -4.89 9.26 27.82
N PRO A 283 -4.49 9.13 29.10
CA PRO A 283 -5.26 8.43 30.12
C PRO A 283 -6.63 9.04 30.47
N SER A 284 -7.05 10.15 29.82
CA SER A 284 -8.42 10.66 29.90
C SER A 284 -9.37 10.06 28.85
N ILE A 285 -8.84 9.32 27.87
CA ILE A 285 -9.58 8.57 26.85
C ILE A 285 -9.77 7.12 27.32
N PRO A 286 -10.98 6.52 27.21
CA PRO A 286 -11.30 5.21 27.80
C PRO A 286 -10.29 4.09 27.49
N ASN A 287 -9.92 3.91 26.22
CA ASN A 287 -8.96 2.88 25.80
C ASN A 287 -7.48 3.33 25.88
N GLY A 288 -7.21 4.46 26.55
CA GLY A 288 -5.87 4.96 26.87
C GLY A 288 -5.23 5.89 25.84
N GLY A 289 -5.89 6.17 24.72
CA GLY A 289 -5.35 7.04 23.67
C GLY A 289 -6.01 6.85 22.31
N TYR A 290 -5.38 7.38 21.26
CA TYR A 290 -5.84 7.25 19.87
C TYR A 290 -4.71 7.05 18.86
N TRP A 291 -5.03 6.33 17.80
CA TRP A 291 -4.24 6.23 16.58
C TRP A 291 -4.49 7.45 15.67
N MET A 292 -3.48 7.87 14.90
CA MET A 292 -3.58 8.91 13.87
C MET A 292 -3.40 8.28 12.50
N CYS A 293 -4.37 8.46 11.60
CA CYS A 293 -4.45 7.74 10.33
C CYS A 293 -4.70 8.67 9.14
N LYS A 294 -4.05 8.39 7.99
CA LYS A 294 -4.35 8.99 6.68
C LYS A 294 -5.45 8.17 5.99
N ASN A 295 -6.49 8.85 5.51
CA ASN A 295 -7.58 8.25 4.75
C ASN A 295 -7.40 8.51 3.23
N SER A 296 -8.19 7.80 2.41
CA SER A 296 -8.18 7.86 0.94
C SER A 296 -9.48 8.42 0.35
N TRP A 297 -10.17 9.27 1.11
CA TRP A 297 -11.44 9.93 0.71
C TRP A 297 -11.29 11.42 0.37
N GLY A 298 -10.05 11.87 0.11
CA GLY A 298 -9.71 13.26 -0.17
C GLY A 298 -9.58 14.14 1.08
N THR A 299 -9.03 15.33 0.88
CA THR A 299 -8.61 16.27 1.94
C THR A 299 -9.75 16.82 2.83
N ASN A 300 -11.01 16.67 2.41
CA ASN A 300 -12.16 17.18 3.16
C ASN A 300 -12.61 16.24 4.29
N PHE A 301 -12.17 14.98 4.29
CA PHE A 301 -12.45 14.06 5.39
C PHE A 301 -11.53 14.34 6.58
N GLY A 302 -12.09 14.44 7.79
CA GLY A 302 -11.31 14.73 8.99
C GLY A 302 -10.51 16.03 8.86
N TYR A 303 -9.27 16.04 9.34
CA TYR A 303 -8.34 17.16 9.19
C TYR A 303 -7.39 16.92 8.00
N ASN A 304 -7.64 17.61 6.87
CA ASN A 304 -6.85 17.50 5.63
C ASN A 304 -6.77 16.07 5.04
N GLY A 305 -7.79 15.23 5.25
CA GLY A 305 -7.84 13.82 4.83
C GLY A 305 -7.27 12.84 5.85
N PHE A 306 -6.86 13.33 7.02
CA PHE A 306 -6.39 12.53 8.15
C PHE A 306 -7.43 12.53 9.27
N PHE A 307 -7.41 11.51 10.12
CA PHE A 307 -8.31 11.37 11.26
C PHE A 307 -7.59 10.77 12.46
N ASN A 308 -8.22 10.88 13.63
CA ASN A 308 -7.83 10.13 14.80
C ASN A 308 -8.96 9.17 15.20
N ILE A 309 -8.60 8.02 15.75
CA ILE A 309 -9.54 7.00 16.19
C ILE A 309 -9.02 6.36 17.47
N GLU A 310 -9.90 6.19 18.46
CA GLU A 310 -9.57 5.58 19.75
C GLU A 310 -8.95 4.18 19.58
N TYR A 311 -7.97 3.82 20.41
CA TYR A 311 -7.33 2.50 20.36
C TYR A 311 -8.38 1.37 20.50
N GLY A 312 -8.23 0.24 19.78
CA GLY A 312 -9.23 -0.83 19.70
C GLY A 312 -10.41 -0.57 18.75
N ALA A 313 -10.82 0.69 18.56
CA ALA A 313 -12.11 0.99 17.92
C ALA A 313 -12.18 0.54 16.45
N LEU A 314 -13.24 -0.19 16.09
CA LEU A 314 -13.53 -0.63 14.71
C LEU A 314 -12.42 -1.51 14.09
N HIS A 315 -11.81 -2.39 14.90
CA HIS A 315 -10.69 -3.29 14.53
C HIS A 315 -9.38 -2.60 14.07
N ILE A 316 -9.19 -1.32 14.38
CA ILE A 316 -8.09 -0.49 13.81
C ILE A 316 -6.67 -1.05 14.08
N ASP A 317 -6.48 -1.79 15.16
CA ASP A 317 -5.23 -2.41 15.59
C ASP A 317 -5.23 -3.95 15.56
N ASP A 318 -6.21 -4.59 14.90
CA ASP A 318 -6.25 -6.06 14.68
C ASP A 318 -5.28 -6.54 13.58
N TYR A 319 -5.00 -5.70 12.58
CA TYR A 319 -4.23 -6.10 11.39
C TYR A 319 -3.33 -4.98 10.90
N ALA A 320 -2.03 -5.28 10.75
CA ALA A 320 -1.04 -4.34 10.25
C ALA A 320 -0.16 -4.98 9.16
N ALA A 321 0.09 -4.26 8.06
CA ALA A 321 0.99 -4.66 6.98
C ALA A 321 2.04 -3.57 6.71
N TYR A 322 3.26 -3.98 6.38
CA TYR A 322 4.39 -3.07 6.20
C TYR A 322 5.10 -3.29 4.86
N VAL A 323 5.84 -2.28 4.44
CA VAL A 323 6.73 -2.29 3.28
C VAL A 323 8.07 -1.69 3.67
N LYS A 324 9.14 -2.14 3.03
CA LYS A 324 10.47 -1.53 3.11
C LYS A 324 11.02 -1.34 1.70
N VAL A 325 11.80 -0.28 1.51
CA VAL A 325 12.57 -0.04 0.29
C VAL A 325 14.03 -0.52 0.44
N PRO A 326 14.76 -0.76 -0.65
CA PRO A 326 16.21 -0.95 -0.60
C PRO A 326 16.92 0.32 -0.07
N SER A 327 17.93 0.17 0.79
CA SER A 327 18.76 1.30 1.27
C SER A 327 19.54 2.00 0.15
N THR A 328 19.63 1.38 -1.02
CA THR A 328 20.29 1.88 -2.22
C THR A 328 19.33 2.25 -3.37
N SER A 329 18.01 2.25 -3.14
CA SER A 329 17.05 2.71 -4.18
C SER A 329 17.27 4.18 -4.56
N PHE A 330 17.78 4.95 -3.61
CA PHE A 330 18.22 6.34 -3.76
C PHE A 330 19.55 6.45 -2.99
N ASN A 331 20.51 7.24 -3.47
CA ASN A 331 21.71 7.49 -2.66
C ASN A 331 21.34 8.44 -1.51
N PRO A 332 21.75 8.18 -0.27
CA PRO A 332 21.45 9.08 0.85
C PRO A 332 22.06 10.46 0.59
N ILE A 333 21.20 11.47 0.53
CA ILE A 333 21.60 12.87 0.37
C ILE A 333 21.88 13.46 1.75
N ALA A 334 23.16 13.74 2.02
CA ALA A 334 23.55 14.43 3.25
C ALA A 334 23.11 15.90 3.19
N GLY A 335 21.95 16.20 3.79
CA GLY A 335 21.45 17.56 3.97
C GLY A 335 22.40 18.42 4.81
N GLY A 336 22.62 19.66 4.39
CA GLY A 336 23.62 20.58 4.99
C GLY A 336 23.29 21.13 6.39
N SER A 337 22.40 20.48 7.14
CA SER A 337 21.80 21.00 8.38
C SER A 337 22.15 20.22 9.66
N GLY A 338 22.95 19.15 9.58
CA GLY A 338 23.34 18.39 10.78
C GLY A 338 24.36 17.27 10.54
N PRO A 339 24.74 16.54 11.61
CA PRO A 339 25.60 15.36 11.51
C PRO A 339 24.85 14.19 10.85
N TYR A 340 25.33 13.74 9.69
CA TYR A 340 24.82 12.55 9.01
C TYR A 340 25.38 11.27 9.67
N GLN A 341 24.56 10.22 9.76
CA GLN A 341 24.98 8.86 10.08
C GLN A 341 24.56 7.92 8.95
N GLY A 342 25.47 7.04 8.52
CA GLY A 342 25.28 6.02 7.49
C GLY A 342 26.20 4.83 7.76
N LEU A 343 26.02 3.73 7.05
CA LEU A 343 26.77 2.50 7.30
C LEU A 343 28.21 2.59 6.76
N VAL A 344 29.10 1.80 7.37
CA VAL A 344 30.51 1.76 6.96
C VAL A 344 30.61 1.24 5.52
N ASN A 345 31.18 2.07 4.64
CA ASN A 345 31.29 1.91 3.18
C ASN A 345 30.05 2.27 2.33
N GLU A 346 29.02 2.93 2.86
CA GLU A 346 27.96 3.51 2.01
C GLU A 346 28.44 4.79 1.27
N PRO A 347 28.09 4.96 -0.02
CA PRO A 347 28.42 6.16 -0.77
C PRO A 347 27.44 7.31 -0.46
N ILE A 348 27.95 8.38 0.14
CA ILE A 348 27.18 9.58 0.49
C ILE A 348 27.15 10.54 -0.70
N GLN A 349 25.97 11.06 -1.06
CA GLN A 349 25.86 12.19 -1.99
C GLN A 349 25.63 13.50 -1.22
N PHE A 350 26.29 14.58 -1.68
CA PHE A 350 26.18 15.91 -1.08
C PHE A 350 25.63 16.88 -2.12
N TYR A 351 24.55 17.60 -1.79
CA TYR A 351 24.07 18.73 -2.58
C TYR A 351 24.53 20.05 -1.95
N GLY A 352 25.35 20.79 -2.67
CA GLY A 352 25.80 22.12 -2.25
C GLY A 352 26.86 22.70 -3.18
N TYR A 353 26.75 24.00 -3.47
CA TYR A 353 27.81 24.73 -4.17
C TYR A 353 28.92 25.08 -3.18
N ALA A 354 30.09 24.47 -3.35
CA ALA A 354 31.28 24.82 -2.59
C ALA A 354 31.76 26.24 -2.97
N ILE A 355 31.30 27.25 -2.24
CA ILE A 355 31.87 28.60 -2.30
C ILE A 355 33.34 28.47 -1.87
N ARG A 356 34.27 28.65 -2.80
CA ARG A 356 35.69 28.73 -2.45
C ARG A 356 35.90 29.91 -1.52
N GLY A 357 36.20 29.63 -0.26
CA GLY A 357 36.93 30.59 0.57
C GLY A 357 38.19 31.01 -0.16
N THR A 358 38.40 32.32 -0.29
CA THR A 358 39.64 32.88 -0.81
C THR A 358 40.80 32.54 0.15
N PRO A 359 42.01 32.29 -0.37
CA PRO A 359 43.14 31.77 0.41
C PRO A 359 43.74 32.81 1.38
#